data_AF-A0A0C2RV14-F1
#
_entry.id   AF-A0A0C2RV14-F1
#
_cell.length_a   1.000
_cell.length_b   1.000
_cell.length_c   1.000
_cell.angle_alpha   90.00
_cell.angle_beta   90.00
_cell.angle_gamma   90.00
#
_symmetry.space_group_name_H-M   'P 1'
#
loop_
_entity.id
_entity.type
_entity.pdbx_description
1 polymer ?
#
loop_
_entity_poly.entity_id
_entity_poly.type
_entity_poly.pdbx_seq_one_letter_code
_entity_poly.pdbx_strand_id
1 'polypeptide(L)'
;MKKYKKIMMNGDVYFREIDEATGFFESETMSEEELVELLLDEAIISEVEVNFEEIKRGIQSIPNVRSREIVEDYMDYLEELVSTLEQSHDIST
;
A
#
# COMPACT_ATOMS: atom_id res chain seq x y z
N MET A 1 5.71 -8.57 15.15
CA MET A 1 4.39 -8.04 14.76
C MET A 1 3.73 -7.50 15.99
N LYS A 2 3.41 -6.22 15.99
CA LYS A 2 2.62 -5.59 17.03
C LYS A 2 1.22 -6.20 17.04
N LYS A 3 0.57 -6.23 18.21
CA LYS A 3 -0.81 -6.71 18.34
C LYS A 3 -1.66 -5.61 18.94
N TYR A 4 -2.92 -5.56 18.52
CA TYR A 4 -3.85 -4.52 18.95
C TYR A 4 -5.10 -5.15 19.55
N LYS A 5 -5.61 -4.55 20.63
CA LYS A 5 -6.93 -4.87 21.18
C LYS A 5 -7.96 -3.94 20.58
N LYS A 6 -9.06 -4.51 20.06
CA LYS A 6 -10.26 -3.77 19.68
C LYS A 6 -11.10 -3.48 20.93
N ILE A 7 -11.51 -2.23 21.08
CA ILE A 7 -12.28 -1.70 22.20
C ILE A 7 -13.54 -1.07 21.61
N MET A 8 -14.73 -1.46 22.09
CA MET A 8 -15.99 -0.81 21.70
C MET A 8 -16.55 0.00 22.86
N MET A 9 -16.84 1.27 22.64
CA MET A 9 -17.44 2.18 23.62
C MET A 9 -18.57 2.96 22.97
N ASN A 10 -19.80 2.82 23.47
CA ASN A 10 -20.99 3.52 22.96
C ASN A 10 -21.27 3.36 21.45
N GLY A 11 -20.79 2.28 20.84
CA GLY A 11 -20.91 2.03 19.39
C GLY A 11 -19.68 2.44 18.59
N ASP A 12 -18.78 3.21 19.18
CA ASP A 12 -17.53 3.62 18.55
C ASP A 12 -16.45 2.57 18.77
N VAL A 13 -15.61 2.38 17.75
CA VAL A 13 -14.52 1.41 17.72
C VAL A 13 -13.18 2.12 17.92
N TYR A 14 -12.39 1.58 18.82
CA TYR A 14 -11.03 2.03 19.11
C TYR A 14 -10.06 0.85 19.18
N PHE A 15 -8.78 1.15 19.04
CA PHE A 15 -7.70 0.19 19.08
C PHE A 15 -6.61 0.64 20.02
N ARG A 16 -5.87 -0.32 20.58
CA ARG A 16 -4.73 -0.04 21.43
C ARG A 16 -3.67 -1.12 21.32
N GLU A 17 -2.41 -0.72 21.14
CA GLU A 17 -1.28 -1.64 21.07
C GLU A 17 -1.11 -2.37 22.40
N ILE A 18 -0.79 -3.66 22.33
CA ILE A 18 -0.46 -4.48 23.50
C ILE A 18 0.98 -4.94 23.43
N ASP A 19 1.66 -4.82 24.57
CA ASP A 19 2.87 -5.59 24.82
C ASP A 19 2.44 -6.97 25.33
N GLU A 20 2.68 -8.02 24.55
CA GLU A 20 2.35 -9.39 24.96
C GLU A 20 3.18 -9.90 26.13
N ALA A 21 4.38 -9.36 26.34
CA ALA A 21 5.27 -9.79 27.41
C ALA A 21 4.83 -9.26 28.77
N THR A 22 4.28 -8.04 28.82
CA THR A 22 3.89 -7.38 30.06
C THR A 22 2.36 -7.29 30.25
N GLY A 23 1.59 -7.47 29.18
CA GLY A 23 0.13 -7.35 29.17
C GLY A 23 -0.38 -5.91 29.30
N PHE A 24 0.53 -4.94 29.34
CA PHE A 24 0.22 -3.51 29.40
C PHE A 24 0.05 -2.92 28.01
N PHE A 25 -0.62 -1.76 27.97
CA PHE A 25 -0.80 -1.02 26.75
C PHE A 25 0.38 -0.06 26.55
N GLU A 26 1.08 -0.17 25.43
CA GLU A 26 2.22 0.71 25.11
C GLU A 26 1.78 2.05 24.51
N SER A 27 0.65 2.07 23.78
CA SER A 27 0.19 3.25 23.04
C SER A 27 -1.02 3.93 23.69
N GLU A 28 -1.33 5.14 23.23
CA GLU A 28 -2.66 5.72 23.38
C GLU A 28 -3.70 4.94 22.56
N THR A 29 -4.96 5.15 22.92
CA THR A 29 -6.11 4.62 22.18
C THR A 29 -6.22 5.35 20.85
N MET A 30 -6.33 4.61 19.75
CA MET A 30 -6.43 5.14 18.39
C MET A 30 -7.73 4.71 17.70
N SER A 31 -8.17 5.45 16.70
CA SER A 31 -9.30 5.11 15.84
C SER A 31 -8.92 3.98 14.85
N GLU A 32 -9.91 3.53 14.06
CA GLU A 32 -9.65 2.59 12.96
C GLU A 32 -8.78 3.21 11.87
N GLU A 33 -9.05 4.46 11.50
CA GLU A 33 -8.31 5.21 10.48
C GLU A 33 -6.84 5.38 10.89
N GLU A 34 -6.59 5.76 12.15
CA GLU A 34 -5.24 5.93 12.69
C GLU A 34 -4.47 4.60 12.74
N LEU A 35 -5.14 3.49 13.06
CA LEU A 35 -4.51 2.16 13.03
C LEU A 35 -4.14 1.73 11.61
N VAL A 36 -5.03 1.99 10.64
CA VAL A 36 -4.77 1.64 9.23
C VAL A 36 -3.60 2.43 8.68
N GLU A 37 -3.55 3.75 8.91
CA GLU A 37 -2.40 4.58 8.51
C GLU A 37 -1.10 4.08 9.15
N LEU A 38 -1.09 3.81 10.46
CA LEU A 38 0.10 3.33 11.16
C LEU A 38 0.59 1.97 10.62
N LEU A 39 -0.33 1.05 10.31
CA LEU A 39 0.01 -0.25 9.72
C LEU A 39 0.50 -0.12 8.27
N LEU A 40 -0.05 0.81 7.50
CA LEU A 40 0.41 1.12 6.15
C LEU A 40 1.83 1.70 6.19
N ASP A 41 2.07 2.68 7.05
CA ASP A 41 3.40 3.29 7.24
C ASP A 41 4.45 2.27 7.68
N GLU A 42 4.11 1.36 8.60
CA GLU A 42 5.01 0.27 9.00
C GLU A 42 5.29 -0.73 7.88
N ALA A 43 4.34 -0.91 6.94
CA ALA A 43 4.48 -1.82 5.81
C ALA A 43 5.22 -1.18 4.61
N ILE A 44 5.14 0.14 4.45
CA ILE A 44 5.78 0.88 3.36
C ILE A 44 7.25 1.12 3.70
N ILE A 45 8.14 0.34 3.08
CA ILE A 45 9.60 0.47 3.28
C ILE A 45 10.15 1.73 2.59
N SER A 46 9.53 2.14 1.47
CA SER A 46 9.95 3.30 0.70
C SER A 46 8.81 3.79 -0.19
N GLU A 47 8.63 5.11 -0.23
CA GLU A 47 7.80 5.77 -1.23
C GLU A 47 8.61 6.00 -2.51
N VAL A 48 8.02 5.68 -3.66
CA VAL A 48 8.64 5.93 -4.98
C VAL A 48 7.75 6.88 -5.75
N GLU A 49 8.24 8.10 -5.98
CA GLU A 49 7.59 9.06 -6.86
C GLU A 49 7.90 8.71 -8.32
N VAL A 50 6.85 8.50 -9.13
CA VAL A 50 6.97 8.09 -10.53
C VAL A 50 6.57 9.23 -11.46
N ASN A 51 7.53 9.75 -12.25
CA ASN A 51 7.25 10.72 -13.30
C ASN A 51 7.06 10.03 -14.65
N PHE A 52 5.79 9.82 -15.03
CA PHE A 52 5.43 9.15 -16.29
C PHE A 52 5.92 9.87 -17.55
N GLU A 53 6.03 11.21 -17.53
CA GLU A 53 6.54 11.95 -18.69
C GLU A 53 8.04 11.72 -18.92
N GLU A 54 8.81 11.59 -17.85
CA GLU A 54 10.24 11.28 -17.93
C GLU A 54 10.46 9.84 -18.39
N ILE A 55 9.67 8.90 -17.87
CA ILE A 55 9.69 7.50 -18.30
C ILE A 55 9.37 7.39 -19.78
N LYS A 56 8.30 8.04 -20.24
CA LYS A 56 7.90 8.04 -21.66
C LYS A 56 9.00 8.63 -22.55
N ARG A 57 9.63 9.72 -22.13
CA ARG A 57 10.79 10.29 -22.85
C ARG A 57 11.97 9.34 -22.88
N GLY A 58 12.25 8.65 -21.78
CA GLY A 58 13.27 7.61 -21.70
C GLY A 58 13.03 6.47 -22.69
N ILE A 59 11.80 5.97 -22.77
CA ILE A 59 11.41 4.91 -23.72
C ILE A 59 11.54 5.38 -25.17
N GLN A 60 11.09 6.59 -25.47
CA GLN A 60 11.23 7.19 -26.80
C GLN A 60 12.70 7.37 -27.22
N SER A 61 13.61 7.55 -26.26
CA SER A 61 15.04 7.69 -26.52
C SER A 61 15.73 6.37 -26.92
N ILE A 62 15.07 5.22 -26.74
CA ILE A 62 15.59 3.91 -27.15
C ILE A 62 15.72 3.87 -28.68
N PRO A 63 16.93 3.70 -29.25
CA PRO A 63 17.13 3.76 -30.70
C PRO A 63 16.54 2.55 -31.45
N ASN A 64 16.54 1.39 -30.80
CA ASN A 64 16.03 0.17 -31.38
C ASN A 64 14.50 0.11 -31.20
N VAL A 65 13.78 0.15 -32.31
CA VAL A 65 12.31 0.10 -32.34
C VAL A 65 11.77 -1.13 -31.63
N ARG A 66 12.37 -2.31 -31.86
CA ARG A 66 11.93 -3.56 -31.22
C ARG A 66 12.16 -3.53 -29.71
N SER A 67 13.25 -2.92 -29.24
CA SER A 67 13.49 -2.75 -27.81
C SER A 67 12.50 -1.77 -27.17
N ARG A 68 12.07 -0.75 -27.92
CA ARG A 68 11.03 0.18 -27.46
C ARG A 68 9.68 -0.53 -27.34
N GLU A 69 9.26 -1.25 -28.38
CA GLU A 69 8.02 -2.03 -28.39
C GLU A 69 7.96 -3.03 -27.22
N ILE A 70 9.05 -3.77 -26.96
CA ILE A 70 9.10 -4.71 -25.83
C ILE A 70 8.90 -4.01 -24.48
N VAL A 71 9.44 -2.81 -24.31
CA VAL A 71 9.31 -2.06 -23.06
C VAL A 71 7.90 -1.49 -22.91
N GLU A 72 7.31 -0.99 -23.99
CA GLU A 72 5.93 -0.50 -24.02
C GLU A 72 4.95 -1.63 -23.72
N ASP A 73 5.06 -2.79 -24.40
CA ASP A 73 4.22 -3.97 -24.15
C ASP A 73 4.31 -4.46 -22.69
N TYR A 74 5.51 -4.41 -22.11
CA TYR A 74 5.70 -4.82 -20.72
C TYR A 74 5.09 -3.82 -19.72
N MET A 75 5.12 -2.52 -20.04
CA MET A 75 4.44 -1.52 -19.22
C MET A 75 2.92 -1.68 -19.25
N ASP A 76 2.34 -1.88 -20.44
CA ASP A 76 0.90 -2.12 -20.59
C ASP A 76 0.45 -3.35 -19.78
N TYR A 77 1.26 -4.43 -19.80
CA TYR A 77 1.02 -5.61 -18.97
C TYR A 77 1.03 -5.29 -17.46
N LEU A 78 1.97 -4.46 -16.99
CA LEU A 78 2.04 -4.07 -15.58
C LEU A 78 0.84 -3.22 -15.17
N GLU A 79 0.35 -2.33 -16.02
CA GLU A 79 -0.86 -1.52 -15.75
C GLU A 79 -2.12 -2.40 -15.66
N GLU A 80 -2.25 -3.40 -16.53
CA GLU A 80 -3.36 -4.36 -16.48
C GLU A 80 -3.29 -5.24 -15.22
N LEU A 81 -2.09 -5.65 -14.80
CA LEU A 81 -1.87 -6.42 -13.58
C LEU A 81 -2.28 -5.63 -12.32
N VAL A 82 -1.95 -4.34 -12.26
CA VAL A 82 -2.38 -3.47 -11.15
C VAL A 82 -3.90 -3.32 -11.16
N SER A 83 -4.50 -3.04 -12.32
CA SER A 83 -5.95 -2.89 -12.48
C SER A 83 -6.73 -4.13 -12.04
N THR A 84 -6.19 -5.32 -12.29
CA THR A 84 -6.81 -6.59 -11.87
C THR A 84 -6.66 -6.87 -10.37
N LEU A 85 -5.54 -6.44 -9.76
CA LEU A 85 -5.35 -6.53 -8.31
C LEU A 85 -6.30 -5.58 -7.55
N GLU A 86 -6.51 -4.36 -8.05
CA GLU A 86 -7.46 -3.40 -7.44
C GLU A 86 -8.91 -3.92 -7.52
N GLN A 87 -9.33 -4.48 -8.66
CA GLN A 87 -10.67 -5.06 -8.80
C GLN A 87 -10.91 -6.29 -7.90
N SER A 88 -9.85 -7.03 -7.55
CA SER A 88 -9.96 -8.15 -6.62
C SER A 88 -10.18 -7.71 -5.16
N HIS A 89 -9.80 -6.48 -4.82
CA HIS A 89 -10.02 -5.89 -3.49
C HIS A 89 -11.46 -5.38 -3.30
N ASP A 90 -12.16 -5.00 -4.37
CA ASP A 90 -13.55 -4.53 -4.33
C ASP A 90 -14.59 -5.66 -4.18
N ILE A 91 -14.21 -6.93 -4.40
CA ILE A 91 -15.13 -8.07 -4.32
C ILE A 91 -15.19 -8.67 -2.89
N SER A 92 -14.32 -8.22 -1.98
CA SER A 92 -14.24 -8.76 -0.60
C SER A 92 -14.82 -7.84 0.49
N THR A 93 -15.57 -6.78 0.11
CA THR A 93 -16.36 -5.95 1.04
C THR A 93 -17.83 -6.36 0.98
#